data_AF-A0A821KIF0-F1
#
_entry.id   AF-A0A821KIF0-F1
#
_cell.length_a   1.000
_cell.length_b   1.000
_cell.length_c   1.000
_cell.angle_alpha   90.00
_cell.angle_beta   90.00
_cell.angle_gamma   90.00
#
_symmetry.space_group_name_H-M   'P 1'
#
loop_
_entity.id
_entity.type
_entity.pdbx_description
1 polymer ?
#
loop_
_entity_poly.entity_id
_entity_poly.type
_entity_poly.pdbx_seq_one_letter_code
_entity_poly.pdbx_strand_id
1 'polypeptide(L)'
;MNTYGGSFMYHVLDNDQPLVHVGYVIGLNYENPYINPYQEFQRFKTHPKIRSIFENGKRVSYGARALNEGGFQAIPKLSFPGGCLIGCSAGFLNTPKIKGAHTAMKSGMIAAESIFKLLSKPAKEHTRK
;
A
#
# COMPACT_ATOMS: atom_id res chain seq x y z
N MET A 1 15.84 10.02 16.51
CA MET A 1 14.76 10.36 15.57
C MET A 1 13.56 9.54 16.00
N ASN A 2 12.55 10.18 16.58
CA ASN A 2 11.33 9.50 17.06
C ASN A 2 10.27 9.53 15.96
N THR A 3 10.56 8.87 14.84
CA THR A 3 9.68 8.87 13.67
C THR A 3 9.58 7.44 13.17
N TYR A 4 8.35 6.96 13.01
CA TYR A 4 8.10 5.63 12.46
C TYR A 4 8.56 5.60 10.99
N GLY A 5 9.27 4.54 10.62
CA GLY A 5 9.75 4.39 9.26
C GLY A 5 10.67 3.19 9.09
N GLY A 6 11.07 2.96 7.85
CA GLY A 6 11.95 1.85 7.50
C GLY A 6 12.17 1.73 6.01
N SER A 7 13.16 0.94 5.63
CA SER A 7 13.47 0.62 4.24
C SER A 7 12.96 -0.77 3.85
N PHE A 8 12.72 -0.98 2.56
CA PHE A 8 12.67 -2.31 1.99
C PHE A 8 13.65 -2.41 0.82
N MET A 9 14.15 -3.62 0.58
CA MET A 9 15.02 -3.93 -0.54
C MET A 9 14.73 -5.36 -1.00
N TYR A 10 14.29 -5.51 -2.24
CA TYR A 10 13.98 -6.79 -2.85
C TYR A 10 14.85 -6.99 -4.09
N HIS A 11 15.60 -8.09 -4.10
CA HIS A 11 16.36 -8.53 -5.27
C HIS A 11 15.42 -9.33 -6.17
N VAL A 12 15.37 -8.94 -7.44
CA VAL A 12 14.49 -9.56 -8.45
C VAL A 12 15.32 -9.81 -9.69
N LEU A 13 15.11 -10.96 -10.32
CA LEU A 13 15.61 -11.25 -11.65
C LEU A 13 14.44 -11.12 -12.62
N ASP A 14 14.53 -10.17 -13.55
CA ASP A 14 13.51 -9.93 -14.57
C ASP A 14 14.15 -9.98 -15.95
N ASN A 15 13.78 -10.96 -16.78
CA ASN A 15 14.40 -11.23 -18.09
C ASN A 15 15.94 -11.26 -18.01
N ASP A 16 16.48 -12.01 -17.04
CA ASP A 16 17.92 -12.12 -16.74
C ASP A 16 18.62 -10.81 -16.34
N GLN A 17 17.88 -9.71 -16.19
CA GLN A 17 18.41 -8.45 -15.68
C GLN A 17 18.37 -8.45 -14.14
N PRO A 18 19.50 -8.24 -13.46
CA PRO A 18 19.52 -8.11 -12.01
C PRO A 18 18.92 -6.76 -11.59
N LEU A 19 17.74 -6.79 -10.97
CA LEU A 19 17.05 -5.63 -10.47
C LEU A 19 17.00 -5.61 -8.95
N VAL A 20 17.00 -4.41 -8.39
CA VAL A 20 16.76 -4.17 -6.96
C VAL A 20 15.62 -3.17 -6.82
N HIS A 21 14.51 -3.62 -6.24
CA HIS A 21 13.45 -2.72 -5.80
C HIS A 21 13.78 -2.24 -4.40
N VAL A 22 14.16 -0.98 -4.29
CA VAL A 22 14.46 -0.33 -3.01
C VAL A 22 13.47 0.80 -2.76
N GLY A 23 13.03 0.93 -1.52
CA GLY A 23 12.23 2.07 -1.08
C GLY A 23 12.40 2.37 0.40
N TYR A 24 11.80 3.49 0.80
CA TYR A 24 11.81 3.98 2.17
C TYR A 24 10.42 4.47 2.53
N VAL A 25 10.00 4.18 3.75
CA VAL A 25 8.70 4.54 4.31
C VAL A 25 8.94 5.43 5.53
N ILE A 26 8.16 6.50 5.62
CA ILE A 26 8.10 7.37 6.79
C ILE A 26 6.62 7.54 7.13
N GLY A 27 6.27 7.27 8.39
CA GLY A 27 4.92 7.50 8.91
C GLY A 27 4.63 9.00 8.89
N LEU A 28 3.45 9.37 8.40
CA LEU A 28 3.05 10.78 8.23
C LEU A 28 2.70 11.48 9.55
N ASN A 29 2.89 10.81 10.68
CA ASN A 29 2.78 11.32 12.03
C ASN A 29 4.11 11.89 12.58
N TYR A 30 5.04 12.28 11.72
CA TYR A 30 6.29 12.90 12.13
C TYR A 30 6.06 14.30 12.72
N GLU A 31 6.74 14.61 13.82
CA GLU A 31 6.58 15.91 14.51
C GLU A 31 7.46 17.02 13.93
N ASN A 32 8.63 16.66 13.38
CA ASN A 32 9.59 17.63 12.89
C ASN A 32 9.20 18.13 11.48
N PRO A 33 8.83 19.42 11.30
CA PRO A 33 8.39 19.95 10.02
C PRO A 33 9.51 20.03 8.96
N TYR A 34 10.77 19.85 9.36
CA TYR A 34 11.91 19.85 8.46
C TYR A 34 12.24 18.47 7.88
N ILE A 35 11.51 17.42 8.26
CA ILE A 35 11.72 16.09 7.67
C ILE A 35 11.34 16.12 6.20
N ASN A 36 12.28 15.67 5.36
CA ASN A 36 12.06 15.48 3.94
C ASN A 36 12.16 13.98 3.60
N PRO A 37 11.04 13.28 3.37
CA PRO A 37 11.04 11.84 3.13
C PRO A 37 11.89 11.40 1.93
N TYR A 38 11.99 12.25 0.91
CA TYR A 38 12.85 11.98 -0.23
C TYR A 38 14.34 12.03 0.17
N GLN A 39 14.75 13.02 0.94
CA GLN A 39 16.14 13.14 1.39
C GLN A 39 16.54 12.05 2.37
N GLU A 40 15.65 11.66 3.29
CA GLU A 40 15.89 10.53 4.18
C GLU A 40 16.09 9.22 3.39
N PHE A 41 15.32 9.03 2.30
CA PHE A 41 15.58 7.92 1.38
C PHE A 41 16.94 8.03 0.67
N GLN A 42 17.34 9.21 0.21
CA GLN A 42 18.69 9.38 -0.38
C GLN A 42 19.79 9.07 0.64
N ARG A 43 19.64 9.56 1.87
CA ARG A 43 20.56 9.32 2.99
C ARG A 43 20.65 7.82 3.32
N PHE A 44 19.53 7.10 3.35
CA PHE A 44 19.51 5.65 3.53
C PHE A 44 20.39 4.93 2.50
N LYS A 45 20.30 5.31 1.22
CA LYS A 45 21.11 4.69 0.16
C LYS A 45 22.61 4.93 0.31
N THR A 46 23.01 6.01 0.98
CA THR A 46 24.42 6.30 1.30
C THR A 46 24.92 5.62 2.57
N HIS A 47 24.06 4.91 3.30
CA HIS A 47 24.46 4.22 4.53
C HIS A 47 25.57 3.17 4.24
N PRO A 48 26.63 3.06 5.06
CA PRO A 48 27.79 2.20 4.76
C PRO A 48 27.45 0.73 4.47
N LYS A 49 26.42 0.19 5.14
CA LYS A 49 25.94 -1.19 4.93
C LYS A 49 25.08 -1.40 3.67
N ILE A 50 24.72 -0.32 2.97
CA ILE A 50 23.76 -0.32 1.86
C ILE A 50 24.42 0.18 0.57
N ARG A 51 25.31 1.17 0.65
CA ARG A 51 25.88 1.87 -0.51
C ARG A 51 26.46 0.94 -1.57
N SER A 52 27.11 -0.15 -1.15
CA SER A 52 27.79 -1.10 -2.04
C SER A 52 26.83 -1.82 -2.98
N ILE A 53 25.55 -1.94 -2.61
CA ILE A 53 24.51 -2.55 -3.45
C ILE A 53 24.22 -1.68 -4.68
N PHE A 54 24.50 -0.38 -4.61
CA PHE A 54 24.22 0.58 -5.68
C PHE A 54 25.46 1.02 -6.46
N GLU A 55 26.66 0.57 -6.06
CA GLU A 55 27.90 0.88 -6.78
C GLU A 55 27.81 0.35 -8.21
N ASN A 56 28.10 1.21 -9.20
CA ASN A 56 27.93 0.94 -10.64
C ASN A 56 26.49 0.60 -11.09
N GLY A 57 25.51 0.69 -10.19
CA GLY A 57 24.11 0.48 -10.50
C GLY A 57 23.50 1.66 -11.27
N LYS A 58 22.52 1.36 -12.13
CA LYS A 58 21.74 2.38 -12.84
C LYS A 58 20.35 2.50 -12.24
N ARG A 59 19.97 3.70 -11.79
CA ARG A 59 18.58 3.98 -11.41
C ARG A 59 17.70 3.99 -12.67
N VAL A 60 16.77 3.03 -12.75
CA VAL A 60 15.85 2.90 -13.91
C VAL A 60 14.52 3.63 -13.71
N SER A 61 14.06 3.79 -12.47
CA SER A 61 12.77 4.43 -12.16
C SER A 61 12.76 5.07 -10.78
N TYR A 62 11.76 5.92 -10.53
CA TYR A 62 11.45 6.50 -9.23
C TYR A 62 9.94 6.76 -9.14
N GLY A 63 9.37 6.54 -7.96
CA GLY A 63 7.98 6.86 -7.66
C GLY A 63 7.79 7.02 -6.16
N ALA A 64 6.67 7.63 -5.77
CA ALA A 64 6.25 7.79 -4.40
C ALA A 64 4.74 7.59 -4.29
N ARG A 65 4.29 7.01 -3.16
CA ARG A 65 2.87 6.77 -2.88
C ARG A 65 2.64 6.73 -1.38
N ALA A 66 1.51 7.29 -0.94
CA ALA A 66 1.03 7.08 0.43
C ALA A 66 0.46 5.67 0.61
N LEU A 67 0.60 5.12 1.82
CA LEU A 67 0.02 3.85 2.22
C LEU A 67 -0.71 3.98 3.56
N ASN A 68 -1.68 3.11 3.82
CA ASN A 68 -2.46 3.14 5.06
C ASN A 68 -1.64 2.57 6.22
N GLU A 69 -1.43 3.30 7.31
CA GLU A 69 -0.84 2.73 8.53
C GLU A 69 -1.83 2.64 9.70
N GLY A 70 -3.05 3.12 9.51
CA GLY A 70 -4.09 3.22 10.54
C GLY A 70 -4.67 1.90 11.03
N GLY A 71 -4.32 0.75 10.46
CA GLY A 71 -4.68 -0.58 10.95
C GLY A 71 -6.19 -0.86 11.06
N PHE A 72 -6.54 -1.87 11.87
CA PHE A 72 -7.92 -2.32 12.05
C PHE A 72 -8.84 -1.23 12.63
N GLN A 73 -8.30 -0.43 13.56
CA GLN A 73 -9.01 0.68 14.19
C GLN A 73 -9.46 1.78 13.23
N ALA A 74 -8.87 1.87 12.03
CA ALA A 74 -9.20 2.88 11.03
C ALA A 74 -10.14 2.37 9.91
N ILE A 75 -10.65 1.14 10.01
CA ILE A 75 -11.55 0.58 8.98
C ILE A 75 -12.95 1.23 9.11
N PRO A 76 -13.46 1.89 8.06
CA PRO A 76 -14.76 2.56 8.09
C PRO A 76 -15.93 1.58 7.82
N LYS A 77 -17.15 2.11 7.84
CA LYS A 77 -18.30 1.41 7.25
C LYS A 77 -18.03 1.16 5.75
N LEU A 78 -18.16 -0.09 5.33
CA LEU A 78 -17.69 -0.54 4.02
C LEU A 78 -18.73 -0.46 2.89
N SER A 79 -20.00 -0.21 3.19
CA SER A 79 -21.07 -0.17 2.20
C SER A 79 -21.98 1.04 2.38
N PHE A 80 -22.51 1.50 1.26
CA PHE A 80 -23.44 2.61 1.16
C PHE A 80 -24.43 2.36 0.00
N PRO A 81 -25.57 3.07 -0.07
CA PRO A 81 -26.52 2.88 -1.16
C PRO A 81 -25.84 3.06 -2.53
N GLY A 82 -25.82 1.98 -3.32
CA GLY A 82 -25.20 1.98 -4.65
C GLY A 82 -23.70 1.67 -4.69
N GLY A 83 -23.03 1.39 -3.57
CA GLY A 83 -21.59 1.08 -3.62
C GLY A 83 -20.96 0.50 -2.35
N CYS A 84 -19.68 0.17 -2.46
CA CYS A 84 -18.87 -0.34 -1.36
C CYS A 84 -17.39 0.07 -1.49
N LEU A 85 -16.67 0.04 -0.37
CA LEU A 85 -15.23 0.29 -0.29
C LEU A 85 -14.47 -1.03 -0.20
N ILE A 86 -13.40 -1.15 -0.99
CA ILE A 86 -12.52 -2.33 -1.01
C ILE A 86 -11.04 -1.89 -0.99
N GLY A 87 -10.16 -2.84 -0.75
CA GLY A 87 -8.71 -2.65 -0.85
C GLY A 87 -8.12 -1.60 0.09
N CYS A 88 -7.11 -0.88 -0.40
CA CYS A 88 -6.45 0.18 0.37
C CYS A 88 -7.38 1.39 0.62
N SER A 89 -8.41 1.59 -0.21
CA SER A 89 -9.44 2.60 0.07
C SER A 89 -10.23 2.28 1.34
N ALA A 90 -10.42 1.00 1.65
CA ALA A 90 -11.04 0.53 2.88
C ALA A 90 -10.07 0.36 4.06
N GLY A 91 -8.75 0.53 3.83
CA GLY A 91 -7.74 0.46 4.87
C GLY A 91 -7.23 -0.95 5.20
N PHE A 92 -7.39 -1.94 4.32
CA PHE A 92 -6.99 -3.33 4.61
C PHE A 92 -5.48 -3.63 4.50
N LEU A 93 -4.60 -2.64 4.66
CA LEU A 93 -3.14 -2.88 4.71
C LEU A 93 -2.78 -3.54 6.05
N ASN A 94 -2.02 -4.64 6.00
CA ASN A 94 -1.33 -5.15 7.16
C ASN A 94 0.03 -4.42 7.31
N THR A 95 0.06 -3.36 8.13
CA THR A 95 1.23 -2.49 8.33
C THR A 95 2.46 -3.26 8.81
N PRO A 96 2.38 -4.10 9.88
CA PRO A 96 3.56 -4.81 10.38
C PRO A 96 4.21 -5.74 9.36
N LYS A 97 3.42 -6.33 8.46
CA LYS A 97 3.92 -7.21 7.40
C LYS A 97 4.27 -6.47 6.11
N ILE A 98 3.92 -5.19 5.98
CA ILE A 98 3.98 -4.41 4.74
C ILE A 98 3.26 -5.16 3.59
N LYS A 99 2.06 -5.68 3.88
CA LYS A 99 1.28 -6.47 2.90
C LYS A 99 -0.16 -5.98 2.80
N GLY A 100 -0.56 -5.54 1.60
CA GLY A 100 -1.92 -5.08 1.32
C GLY A 100 -2.54 -5.65 0.04
N ALA A 101 -1.72 -6.19 -0.86
CA ALA A 101 -2.20 -6.70 -2.14
C ALA A 101 -3.19 -7.86 -1.95
N HIS A 102 -2.80 -8.88 -1.18
CA HIS A 102 -3.63 -10.05 -0.90
C HIS A 102 -4.98 -9.72 -0.23
N THR A 103 -4.99 -8.85 0.78
CA THR A 103 -6.23 -8.40 1.43
C THR A 103 -7.07 -7.54 0.50
N ALA A 104 -6.45 -6.70 -0.32
CA ALA A 104 -7.17 -5.91 -1.33
C ALA A 104 -7.84 -6.79 -2.38
N MET A 105 -7.12 -7.75 -2.95
CA MET A 105 -7.68 -8.75 -3.87
C MET A 105 -8.84 -9.49 -3.21
N LYS A 106 -8.64 -10.01 -1.98
CA LYS A 106 -9.69 -10.77 -1.29
C LYS A 106 -10.93 -9.93 -1.01
N SER A 107 -10.78 -8.68 -0.61
CA SER A 107 -11.93 -7.78 -0.41
C SER A 107 -12.70 -7.52 -1.71
N GLY A 108 -12.01 -7.39 -2.84
CA GLY A 108 -12.64 -7.27 -4.16
C GLY A 108 -13.42 -8.52 -4.55
N MET A 109 -12.85 -9.72 -4.32
CA MET A 109 -13.54 -10.99 -4.57
C MET A 109 -14.83 -11.12 -3.75
N ILE A 110 -14.76 -10.83 -2.44
CA ILE A 110 -15.93 -10.91 -1.56
C ILE A 110 -17.00 -9.90 -1.98
N ALA A 111 -16.60 -8.67 -2.35
CA ALA A 111 -17.53 -7.66 -2.85
C ALA A 111 -18.21 -8.13 -4.15
N ALA A 112 -17.45 -8.66 -5.12
CA ALA A 112 -17.99 -9.18 -6.36
C ALA A 112 -18.97 -10.35 -6.14
N GLU A 113 -18.60 -11.33 -5.31
CA GLU A 113 -19.49 -12.46 -4.95
C GLU A 113 -20.78 -11.96 -4.30
N SER A 114 -20.70 -10.96 -3.43
CA SER A 114 -21.85 -10.41 -2.71
C SER A 114 -22.78 -9.62 -3.64
N ILE A 115 -22.21 -8.79 -4.52
CA ILE A 115 -22.95 -8.01 -5.52
C ILE A 115 -23.63 -8.95 -6.52
N PHE A 116 -22.90 -9.94 -7.05
CA PHE A 116 -23.47 -10.89 -8.00
C PHE A 116 -24.66 -11.63 -7.41
N LYS A 117 -24.54 -12.14 -6.16
CA LYS A 117 -25.65 -12.78 -5.44
C LYS A 117 -26.88 -11.87 -5.27
N LEU A 118 -26.71 -10.55 -5.19
CA LEU A 118 -27.81 -9.61 -5.11
C LEU A 118 -28.45 -9.37 -6.49
N LEU A 119 -27.64 -9.23 -7.53
CA LEU A 119 -28.10 -9.02 -8.90
C LEU A 119 -28.78 -10.25 -9.51
N SER A 120 -28.38 -11.46 -9.12
CA SER A 120 -29.01 -12.71 -9.60
C SER A 120 -30.36 -13.01 -8.94
N LYS A 121 -30.77 -12.26 -7.92
CA LYS A 121 -32.11 -12.41 -7.34
C LYS A 121 -33.14 -11.72 -8.24
N PRO A 122 -34.33 -12.31 -8.44
CA PRO A 122 -35.40 -11.62 -9.14
C PRO A 122 -35.69 -10.28 -8.46
N ALA A 123 -35.89 -9.25 -9.27
CA ALA A 123 -36.17 -7.90 -8.77
C ALA A 123 -37.36 -7.97 -7.81
N LYS A 124 -37.17 -7.56 -6.55
CA LYS A 124 -38.32 -7.25 -5.69
C LYS A 124 -39.02 -6.06 -6.33
N GLU A 125 -40.29 -6.23 -6.70
CA GLU A 125 -41.16 -5.11 -7.07
C GLU A 125 -41.01 -4.01 -6.01
N HIS A 126 -40.40 -2.89 -6.42
CA HIS A 126 -40.47 -1.67 -5.64
C HIS A 126 -41.88 -1.15 -5.81
N THR A 127 -42.78 -1.55 -4.91
CA THR A 127 -44.05 -0.87 -4.71
C THR A 127 -43.71 0.57 -4.31
N ARG A 128 -43.79 1.49 -5.28
CA ARG A 128 -43.79 2.93 -5.00
C ARG A 128 -44.99 3.17 -4.08
N LYS A 129 -44.74 3.54 -2.83
CA LYS A 129 -45.72 4.27 -2.02
C LYS A 129 -45.66 5.74 -2.41
#